data_AF-A0A7S0XXZ2-F1
#
_entry.id   AF-A0A7S0XXZ2-F1
#
_cell.length_a   1.000
_cell.length_b   1.000
_cell.length_c   1.000
_cell.angle_alpha   90.00
_cell.angle_beta   90.00
_cell.angle_gamma   90.00
#
_symmetry.space_group_name_H-M   'P 1'
#
loop_
_entity.id
_entity.type
_entity.pdbx_description
1 polymer ?
#
loop_
_entity_poly.entity_id
_entity_poly.type
_entity_poly.pdbx_seq_one_letter_code
_entity_poly.pdbx_strand_id
1 'polypeptide(L)'
;LRPKIVDHFKNVHMAVRHSSAEYLSSVRRYNYVSPKNYLDFIQNYKSQLGSKRTDNEEMTKRLDGGLSKLIQAADEVAKMQVELAEKTVVVEAKSAECEVMLADIAKNTEDAVEKQTVAQAKDEELAILSEKIAIQKVEAEAGLASAMPALEEAAEALNNLKKDDITEIRSFAKPHPLVGQVCECVCIFKKVDDVSWKGAKAMMQDSGFLASLVNFNKDG
;
A
#
# COMPACT_ATOMS: atom_id res chain seq x y z
N LEU A 1 -13.80 17.22 -86.50
CA LEU A 1 -15.25 17.06 -86.18
C LEU A 1 -15.61 15.58 -86.25
N ARG A 2 -16.43 15.05 -85.33
CA ARG A 2 -16.81 13.63 -85.36
C ARG A 2 -17.80 13.39 -86.53
N PRO A 3 -17.48 12.53 -87.51
CA PRO A 3 -18.24 12.42 -88.77
C PRO A 3 -19.73 12.10 -88.56
N LYS A 4 -20.03 11.19 -87.62
CA LYS A 4 -21.40 10.78 -87.28
C LYS A 4 -22.26 11.93 -86.73
N ILE A 5 -21.64 12.86 -86.00
CA ILE A 5 -22.36 14.03 -85.46
C ILE A 5 -22.69 14.96 -86.62
N VAL A 6 -21.72 15.26 -87.49
CA VAL A 6 -21.95 16.15 -88.64
C VAL A 6 -23.06 15.60 -89.56
N ASP A 7 -23.05 14.30 -89.82
CA ASP A 7 -24.10 13.65 -90.62
C ASP A 7 -25.48 13.73 -89.96
N HIS A 8 -25.55 13.50 -88.64
CA HIS A 8 -26.80 13.64 -87.88
C HIS A 8 -27.37 15.07 -87.95
N PHE A 9 -26.54 16.10 -87.82
CA PHE A 9 -26.98 17.50 -87.94
C PHE A 9 -27.61 17.79 -89.30
N LYS A 10 -26.98 17.29 -90.38
CA LYS A 10 -27.53 17.38 -91.74
C LYS A 10 -28.88 16.68 -91.84
N ASN A 11 -28.98 15.45 -91.33
CA ASN A 11 -30.21 14.66 -91.41
C ASN A 11 -31.36 15.32 -90.64
N VAL A 12 -31.11 15.88 -89.46
CA VAL A 12 -32.12 16.61 -88.67
C VAL A 12 -32.60 17.86 -89.41
N HIS A 13 -31.70 18.65 -89.98
CA HIS A 13 -32.10 19.84 -90.75
C HIS A 13 -32.95 19.48 -91.97
N MET A 14 -32.58 18.40 -92.69
CA MET A 14 -33.37 17.89 -93.81
C MET A 14 -34.73 17.35 -93.37
N ALA A 15 -34.82 16.69 -92.21
CA ALA A 15 -36.08 16.21 -91.66
C ALA A 15 -37.04 17.37 -91.36
N VAL A 16 -36.57 18.44 -90.71
CA VAL A 16 -37.38 19.64 -90.44
C VAL A 16 -37.89 20.28 -91.74
N ARG A 17 -37.07 20.26 -92.81
CA ARG A 17 -37.52 20.74 -94.13
C ARG A 17 -38.69 19.91 -94.69
N HIS A 18 -38.65 18.58 -94.55
CA HIS A 18 -39.76 17.72 -94.97
C HIS A 18 -41.01 17.96 -94.11
N SER A 19 -40.86 18.02 -92.78
CA SER A 19 -41.98 18.30 -91.88
C SER A 19 -42.62 19.66 -92.12
N SER A 20 -41.86 20.69 -92.50
CA SER A 20 -42.41 21.99 -92.89
C SER A 20 -43.26 21.93 -94.16
N ALA A 21 -42.92 21.06 -95.12
CA ALA A 21 -43.74 20.84 -96.31
C ALA A 21 -45.05 20.11 -95.97
N GLU A 22 -44.99 19.10 -95.10
CA GLU A 22 -46.17 18.40 -94.59
C GLU A 22 -47.08 19.34 -93.81
N TYR A 23 -46.52 20.18 -92.94
CA TYR A 23 -47.26 21.18 -92.18
C TYR A 23 -48.01 22.18 -93.07
N LEU A 24 -47.39 22.61 -94.18
CA LEU A 24 -48.07 23.44 -95.16
C LEU A 24 -49.24 22.71 -95.82
N SER A 25 -49.08 21.41 -96.13
CA SER A 25 -50.13 20.63 -96.78
C SER A 25 -51.35 20.38 -95.88
N SER A 26 -51.13 20.17 -94.58
CA SER A 26 -52.18 19.81 -93.61
C SER A 26 -52.85 21.03 -92.97
N VAL A 27 -52.06 22.01 -92.53
CA VAL A 27 -52.55 23.17 -91.74
C VAL A 27 -52.64 24.44 -92.60
N ARG A 28 -52.15 24.41 -93.84
CA ARG A 28 -52.14 25.56 -94.78
C ARG A 28 -51.40 26.79 -94.23
N ARG A 29 -50.42 26.59 -93.36
CA ARG A 29 -49.56 27.65 -92.80
C ARG A 29 -48.11 27.44 -93.22
N TYR A 30 -47.40 28.53 -93.54
CA TYR A 30 -46.00 28.49 -93.93
C TYR A 30 -45.07 28.49 -92.71
N ASN A 31 -44.07 27.62 -92.73
CA ASN A 31 -42.90 27.65 -91.84
C ASN A 31 -41.63 27.61 -92.70
N TYR A 32 -40.81 28.65 -92.62
CA TYR A 32 -39.62 28.78 -93.46
C TYR A 32 -38.38 28.26 -92.74
N VAL A 33 -37.73 27.28 -93.36
CA VAL A 33 -36.46 26.71 -92.89
C VAL A 33 -35.34 27.31 -93.73
N SER A 34 -34.50 28.13 -93.11
CA SER A 34 -33.38 28.82 -93.78
C SER A 34 -32.02 28.28 -93.33
N PRO A 35 -30.94 28.50 -94.11
CA PRO A 35 -29.58 28.19 -93.66
C PRO A 35 -29.20 28.88 -92.34
N LYS A 36 -29.79 30.05 -92.04
CA LYS A 36 -29.59 30.74 -90.76
C LYS A 36 -30.06 29.88 -89.58
N ASN A 37 -31.22 29.23 -89.70
CA ASN A 37 -31.72 28.32 -88.65
C ASN A 37 -30.76 27.14 -88.41
N TYR A 38 -30.06 26.67 -89.44
CA TYR A 38 -29.07 25.60 -89.30
C TYR A 38 -27.81 26.06 -88.55
N LEU A 39 -27.31 27.26 -88.87
CA LEU A 39 -26.18 27.86 -88.16
C LEU A 39 -26.53 28.15 -86.69
N ASP A 40 -27.72 28.69 -86.43
CA ASP A 40 -28.22 28.93 -85.08
C ASP A 40 -28.34 27.61 -84.29
N PHE A 41 -28.80 26.54 -84.92
CA PHE A 41 -28.85 25.20 -84.32
C PHE A 41 -27.47 24.68 -83.92
N ILE A 42 -26.48 24.78 -84.82
CA ILE A 42 -25.09 24.37 -84.54
C ILE A 42 -24.51 25.20 -83.39
N GLN A 43 -24.72 26.52 -83.40
CA GLN A 43 -24.22 27.42 -82.37
C GLN A 43 -24.84 27.11 -81.00
N ASN A 44 -26.15 26.89 -80.97
CA ASN A 44 -26.87 26.51 -79.76
C ASN A 44 -26.35 25.16 -79.21
N TYR A 45 -26.21 24.15 -80.07
CA TYR A 45 -25.64 22.86 -79.64
C TYR A 45 -24.23 23.00 -79.10
N LYS A 46 -23.37 23.79 -79.76
CA LYS A 46 -21.99 24.03 -79.28
C LYS A 46 -22.00 24.68 -77.89
N SER A 47 -22.87 25.65 -77.67
CA SER A 47 -23.05 26.32 -76.37
C SER A 47 -23.52 25.33 -75.30
N GLN A 48 -24.60 24.59 -75.56
CA GLN A 48 -25.14 23.59 -74.64
C GLN A 48 -24.15 22.47 -74.33
N LEU A 49 -23.42 21.98 -75.34
CA LEU A 49 -22.41 20.95 -75.14
C LEU A 49 -21.25 21.46 -74.26
N GLY A 50 -20.86 22.72 -74.42
CA GLY A 50 -19.88 23.38 -73.55
C GLY A 50 -20.37 23.40 -72.10
N SER A 51 -21.56 23.95 -71.87
CA SER A 51 -22.18 24.00 -70.53
C SER A 51 -22.31 22.63 -69.90
N LYS A 52 -22.82 21.62 -70.63
CA LYS A 52 -23.00 20.26 -70.08
C LYS A 52 -21.70 19.54 -69.78
N ARG A 53 -20.62 19.83 -70.52
CA ARG A 53 -19.30 19.31 -70.19
C ARG A 53 -18.77 19.92 -68.91
N THR A 54 -18.88 21.24 -68.75
CA THR A 54 -18.50 21.92 -67.51
C THR A 54 -19.29 21.37 -66.31
N ASP A 55 -20.61 21.26 -66.43
CA ASP A 55 -21.48 20.68 -65.37
C ASP A 55 -20.99 19.28 -64.96
N ASN A 56 -20.70 18.41 -65.95
CA ASN A 56 -20.24 17.04 -65.70
C ASN A 56 -18.83 17.00 -65.10
N GLU A 57 -17.92 17.86 -65.55
CA GLU A 57 -16.57 17.95 -65.00
C GLU A 57 -16.59 18.40 -63.53
N GLU A 58 -17.42 19.39 -63.19
CA GLU A 58 -17.61 19.85 -61.82
C GLU A 58 -18.21 18.74 -60.94
N MET A 59 -19.23 18.04 -61.43
CA MET A 59 -19.84 16.93 -60.70
C MET A 59 -18.85 15.78 -60.48
N THR A 60 -18.05 15.46 -61.49
CA THR A 60 -17.00 14.43 -61.40
C THR A 60 -15.95 14.82 -60.36
N LYS A 61 -15.45 16.05 -60.38
CA LYS A 61 -14.49 16.57 -59.38
C LYS A 61 -15.05 16.52 -57.97
N ARG A 62 -16.33 16.87 -57.79
CA ARG A 62 -17.00 16.81 -56.49
C ARG A 62 -17.07 15.36 -55.97
N LEU A 63 -17.47 14.42 -56.82
CA LEU A 63 -17.56 13.01 -56.47
C LEU A 63 -16.19 12.41 -56.17
N ASP A 64 -15.18 12.75 -56.96
CA ASP A 64 -13.80 12.31 -56.76
C ASP A 64 -13.24 12.80 -55.41
N GLY A 65 -13.44 14.09 -55.10
CA GLY A 65 -13.07 14.66 -53.80
C GLY A 65 -13.81 14.01 -52.62
N GLY A 66 -15.11 13.74 -52.78
CA GLY A 66 -15.91 13.03 -51.78
C GLY A 66 -15.42 11.59 -51.55
N LEU A 67 -15.12 10.87 -52.63
CA LEU A 67 -14.61 9.51 -52.58
C LEU A 67 -13.24 9.46 -51.89
N SER A 68 -12.33 10.38 -52.25
CA SER A 68 -11.03 10.50 -51.60
C SER A 68 -11.16 10.72 -50.09
N LYS A 69 -12.11 11.55 -49.66
CA LYS A 69 -12.38 11.79 -48.23
C LYS A 69 -12.94 10.56 -47.52
N LEU A 70 -13.80 9.78 -48.17
CA LEU A 70 -14.31 8.53 -47.61
C LEU A 70 -13.20 7.48 -47.45
N ILE A 71 -12.31 7.37 -48.43
CA ILE A 71 -11.14 6.47 -48.34
C ILE A 71 -10.23 6.89 -47.19
N GLN A 72 -9.90 8.18 -47.10
CA GLN A 72 -9.10 8.71 -45.99
C GLN A 72 -9.73 8.40 -44.62
N ALA A 73 -11.03 8.62 -44.47
CA ALA A 73 -11.74 8.33 -43.23
C ALA A 73 -11.74 6.82 -42.90
N ALA A 74 -11.88 5.95 -43.91
CA ALA A 74 -11.81 4.51 -43.72
C ALA A 74 -10.43 4.06 -43.21
N ASP A 75 -9.35 4.61 -43.77
CA ASP A 75 -7.98 4.32 -43.33
C ASP A 75 -7.72 4.83 -41.90
N GLU A 76 -8.22 6.02 -41.56
CA GLU A 76 -8.13 6.56 -40.19
C GLU A 76 -8.90 5.70 -39.18
N VAL A 77 -10.10 5.24 -39.54
CA VAL A 77 -10.88 4.32 -38.70
C VAL A 77 -10.16 2.99 -38.51
N ALA A 78 -9.58 2.42 -39.57
CA ALA A 78 -8.82 1.17 -39.47
C ALA A 78 -7.62 1.32 -38.51
N LYS A 79 -6.88 2.44 -38.58
CA LYS A 79 -5.79 2.74 -37.63
C LYS A 79 -6.30 2.87 -36.20
N MET A 80 -7.38 3.61 -35.98
CA MET A 80 -7.97 3.77 -34.65
C MET A 80 -8.43 2.43 -34.06
N GLN A 81 -8.96 1.51 -34.87
CA GLN A 81 -9.35 0.18 -34.43
C GLN A 81 -8.16 -0.65 -33.94
N VAL A 82 -7.02 -0.57 -34.62
CA VAL A 82 -5.78 -1.25 -34.20
C VAL A 82 -5.28 -0.67 -32.88
N GLU A 83 -5.16 0.66 -32.78
CA GLU A 83 -4.74 1.33 -31.55
C GLU A 83 -5.67 1.04 -30.37
N LEU A 84 -6.99 0.96 -30.62
CA LEU A 84 -7.97 0.63 -29.60
C LEU A 84 -7.76 -0.79 -29.08
N ALA A 85 -7.56 -1.77 -29.97
CA ALA A 85 -7.32 -3.15 -29.59
C ALA A 85 -6.06 -3.29 -28.72
N GLU A 86 -4.97 -2.61 -29.11
CA GLU A 86 -3.73 -2.59 -28.31
C GLU A 86 -3.95 -1.98 -26.93
N LYS A 87 -4.64 -0.83 -26.85
CA LYS A 87 -4.93 -0.17 -25.57
C LYS A 87 -5.87 -0.96 -24.67
N THR A 88 -6.85 -1.67 -25.23
CA THR A 88 -7.76 -2.52 -24.46
C THR A 88 -6.98 -3.62 -23.73
N VAL A 89 -6.03 -4.30 -24.39
CA VAL A 89 -5.19 -5.32 -23.76
C VAL A 89 -4.37 -4.73 -22.60
N VAL A 90 -3.79 -3.54 -22.79
CA VAL A 90 -3.01 -2.86 -21.75
C VAL A 90 -3.89 -2.49 -20.55
N VAL A 91 -5.11 -1.99 -20.80
CA VAL A 91 -6.06 -1.64 -19.74
C VAL A 91 -6.48 -2.88 -18.95
N GLU A 92 -6.84 -3.97 -19.63
CA GLU A 92 -7.23 -5.22 -18.98
C GLU A 92 -6.10 -5.78 -18.10
N ALA A 93 -4.86 -5.79 -18.61
CA ALA A 93 -3.70 -6.22 -17.84
C ALA A 93 -3.46 -5.34 -16.60
N LYS A 94 -3.56 -4.02 -16.74
CA LYS A 94 -3.38 -3.08 -15.61
C LYS A 94 -4.53 -3.12 -14.61
N SER A 95 -5.75 -3.34 -15.06
CA SER A 95 -6.89 -3.59 -14.18
C SER A 95 -6.69 -4.86 -13.36
N ALA A 96 -6.23 -5.95 -13.97
CA ALA A 96 -5.92 -7.20 -13.25
C ALA A 96 -4.79 -7.01 -12.22
N GLU A 97 -3.71 -6.30 -12.58
CA GLU A 97 -2.64 -5.95 -11.62
C GLU A 97 -3.18 -5.13 -10.43
N CYS A 98 -4.07 -4.17 -10.70
CA CYS A 98 -4.67 -3.33 -9.67
C CYS A 98 -5.58 -4.13 -8.72
N GLU A 99 -6.37 -5.07 -9.25
CA GLU A 99 -7.21 -5.96 -8.45
C GLU A 99 -6.37 -6.83 -7.50
N VAL A 100 -5.26 -7.39 -7.98
CA VAL A 100 -4.32 -8.14 -7.13
C VAL A 100 -3.74 -7.25 -6.03
N MET A 101 -3.28 -6.05 -6.39
CA MET A 101 -2.73 -5.09 -5.42
C MET A 101 -3.75 -4.69 -4.35
N LEU A 102 -5.02 -4.48 -4.74
CA LEU A 102 -6.10 -4.17 -3.80
C LEU A 102 -6.37 -5.33 -2.83
N ALA A 103 -6.35 -6.57 -3.32
CA ALA A 103 -6.50 -7.76 -2.48
C ALA A 103 -5.35 -7.88 -1.45
N ASP A 104 -4.11 -7.64 -1.88
CA ASP A 104 -2.95 -7.64 -0.98
C ASP A 104 -3.01 -6.53 0.07
N ILE A 105 -3.45 -5.32 -0.31
CA ILE A 105 -3.66 -4.21 0.63
C ILE A 105 -4.73 -4.58 1.65
N ALA A 106 -5.85 -5.17 1.22
CA ALA A 106 -6.93 -5.57 2.12
C ALA A 106 -6.44 -6.59 3.15
N LYS A 107 -5.72 -7.64 2.70
CA LYS A 107 -5.13 -8.65 3.57
C LYS A 107 -4.11 -8.06 4.55
N ASN A 108 -3.18 -7.24 4.05
CA ASN A 108 -2.17 -6.62 4.91
C ASN A 108 -2.79 -5.66 5.94
N THR A 109 -3.90 -5.01 5.58
CA THR A 109 -4.65 -4.15 6.50
C THR A 109 -5.31 -4.96 7.61
N GLU A 110 -5.92 -6.10 7.28
CA GLU A 110 -6.50 -7.02 8.26
C GLU A 110 -5.42 -7.54 9.23
N ASP A 111 -4.30 -8.04 8.71
CA ASP A 111 -3.17 -8.51 9.53
C ASP A 111 -2.58 -7.41 10.42
N ALA A 112 -2.53 -6.16 9.93
CA ALA A 112 -2.04 -5.02 10.69
C ALA A 112 -2.98 -4.65 11.84
N VAL A 113 -4.30 -4.67 11.59
CA VAL A 113 -5.32 -4.42 12.61
C VAL A 113 -5.27 -5.51 13.69
N GLU A 114 -5.17 -6.79 13.31
CA GLU A 114 -5.06 -7.89 14.27
C GLU A 114 -3.81 -7.71 15.15
N LYS A 115 -2.64 -7.47 14.56
CA LYS A 115 -1.41 -7.23 15.32
C LYS A 115 -1.51 -6.01 16.23
N GLN A 116 -2.15 -4.94 15.77
CA GLN A 116 -2.37 -3.74 16.59
C GLN A 116 -3.24 -4.05 17.81
N THR A 117 -4.33 -4.81 17.64
CA THR A 117 -5.19 -5.21 18.76
C THR A 117 -4.46 -6.08 19.78
N VAL A 118 -3.63 -7.02 19.32
CA VAL A 118 -2.80 -7.86 20.20
C VAL A 118 -1.76 -7.02 20.95
N ALA A 119 -1.10 -6.08 20.26
CA ALA A 119 -0.13 -5.19 20.89
C ALA A 119 -0.78 -4.31 21.97
N GLN A 120 -1.94 -3.73 21.69
CA GLN A 120 -2.69 -2.92 22.65
C GLN A 120 -3.09 -3.74 23.90
N ALA A 121 -3.59 -4.96 23.71
CA ALA A 121 -3.91 -5.84 24.83
C ALA A 121 -2.68 -6.18 25.69
N LYS A 122 -1.52 -6.39 25.05
CA LYS A 122 -0.25 -6.65 25.76
C LYS A 122 0.27 -5.43 26.50
N ASP A 123 0.13 -4.24 25.93
CA ASP A 123 0.52 -3.00 26.59
C ASP A 123 -0.32 -2.75 27.86
N GLU A 124 -1.64 -3.04 27.80
CA GLU A 124 -2.52 -2.98 28.97
C GLU A 124 -2.11 -3.99 30.06
N GLU A 125 -1.84 -5.25 29.69
CA GLU A 125 -1.33 -6.27 30.61
C GLU A 125 -0.01 -5.85 31.27
N LEU A 126 0.93 -5.30 30.48
CA LEU A 126 2.23 -4.84 30.96
C LEU A 126 2.10 -3.64 31.90
N ALA A 127 1.18 -2.72 31.64
CA ALA A 127 0.92 -1.58 32.52
C ALA A 127 0.45 -2.05 33.91
N ILE A 128 -0.50 -2.98 33.96
CA ILE A 128 -1.00 -3.57 35.22
C ILE A 128 0.12 -4.31 35.95
N LEU A 129 0.91 -5.11 35.23
CA LEU A 129 2.00 -5.86 35.84
C LEU A 129 3.09 -4.92 36.39
N SER A 130 3.43 -3.86 35.67
CA SER A 130 4.39 -2.85 36.10
C SER A 130 3.93 -2.15 37.39
N GLU A 131 2.65 -1.79 37.49
CA GLU A 131 2.09 -1.21 38.70
C GLU A 131 2.19 -2.18 39.89
N LYS A 132 1.83 -3.46 39.66
CA LYS A 132 1.94 -4.50 40.70
C LYS A 132 3.39 -4.70 41.17
N ILE A 133 4.34 -4.74 40.24
CA ILE A 133 5.78 -4.87 40.56
C ILE A 133 6.25 -3.65 41.35
N ALA A 134 5.80 -2.43 40.99
CA ALA A 134 6.15 -1.21 41.73
C ALA A 134 5.64 -1.26 43.17
N ILE A 135 4.40 -1.70 43.40
CA ILE A 135 3.85 -1.87 44.75
C ILE A 135 4.66 -2.90 45.55
N GLN A 136 4.87 -4.09 44.96
CA GLN A 136 5.64 -5.16 45.63
C GLN A 136 7.08 -4.73 45.95
N LYS A 137 7.71 -3.94 45.07
CA LYS A 137 9.03 -3.37 45.32
C LYS A 137 9.02 -2.44 46.53
N VAL A 138 8.06 -1.52 46.61
CA VAL A 138 7.95 -0.59 47.75
C VAL A 138 7.71 -1.36 49.05
N GLU A 139 6.84 -2.37 49.04
CA GLU A 139 6.59 -3.22 50.22
C GLU A 139 7.86 -3.97 50.66
N ALA A 140 8.60 -4.55 49.72
CA ALA A 140 9.85 -5.26 50.00
C ALA A 140 10.95 -4.31 50.53
N GLU A 141 11.11 -3.13 49.92
CA GLU A 141 12.07 -2.11 50.37
C GLU A 141 11.71 -1.56 51.75
N ALA A 142 10.42 -1.36 52.05
CA ALA A 142 9.96 -0.95 53.38
C ALA A 142 10.24 -2.03 54.43
N GLY A 143 10.01 -3.30 54.10
CA GLY A 143 10.36 -4.42 54.98
C GLY A 143 11.85 -4.49 55.27
N LEU A 144 12.68 -4.31 54.23
CA LEU A 144 14.13 -4.27 54.36
C LEU A 144 14.58 -3.07 55.23
N ALA A 145 14.04 -1.88 54.98
CA ALA A 145 14.36 -0.67 55.74
C ALA A 145 13.94 -0.76 57.21
N SER A 146 12.87 -1.50 57.53
CA SER A 146 12.49 -1.77 58.93
C SER A 146 13.42 -2.77 59.61
N ALA A 147 14.02 -3.71 58.87
CA ALA A 147 14.91 -4.73 59.41
C ALA A 147 16.37 -4.24 59.54
N MET A 148 16.81 -3.33 58.69
CA MET A 148 18.19 -2.82 58.66
C MET A 148 18.68 -2.23 60.00
N PRO A 149 17.89 -1.39 60.72
CA PRO A 149 18.34 -0.78 61.97
C PRO A 149 18.61 -1.81 63.07
N ALA A 150 17.75 -2.83 63.19
CA ALA A 150 17.95 -3.91 64.16
C ALA A 150 19.20 -4.74 63.83
N LEU A 151 19.51 -4.91 62.54
CA LEU A 151 20.70 -5.63 62.09
C LEU A 151 21.98 -4.81 62.31
N GLU A 152 21.95 -3.51 62.05
CA GLU A 152 23.06 -2.58 62.29
C GLU A 152 23.34 -2.46 63.79
N GLU A 153 22.31 -2.28 64.62
CA GLU A 153 22.43 -2.25 66.09
C GLU A 153 23.05 -3.55 66.62
N ALA A 154 22.60 -4.71 66.13
CA ALA A 154 23.18 -6.00 66.50
C ALA A 154 24.66 -6.13 66.05
N ALA A 155 25.01 -5.59 64.88
CA ALA A 155 26.39 -5.60 64.38
C ALA A 155 27.31 -4.66 65.18
N GLU A 156 26.81 -3.49 65.59
CA GLU A 156 27.53 -2.55 66.46
C GLU A 156 27.72 -3.12 67.87
N ALA A 157 26.68 -3.73 68.45
CA ALA A 157 26.77 -4.41 69.73
C ALA A 157 27.84 -5.52 69.72
N LEU A 158 27.94 -6.24 68.60
CA LEU A 158 28.97 -7.25 68.40
C LEU A 158 30.38 -6.65 68.26
N ASN A 159 30.55 -5.52 67.56
CA ASN A 159 31.82 -4.80 67.46
C ASN A 159 32.29 -4.22 68.81
N ASN A 160 31.36 -3.96 69.74
CA ASN A 160 31.66 -3.48 71.08
C ASN A 160 32.14 -4.60 72.04
N LEU A 161 32.02 -5.89 71.68
CA LEU A 161 32.53 -6.99 72.49
C LEU A 161 34.05 -7.03 72.47
N LYS A 162 34.67 -7.00 73.65
CA LYS A 162 36.12 -7.13 73.79
C LYS A 162 36.49 -8.57 74.05
N LYS A 163 37.74 -8.91 73.70
CA LYS A 163 38.32 -10.24 73.95
C LYS A 163 38.34 -10.59 75.44
N ASP A 164 38.44 -9.58 76.30
CA ASP A 164 38.44 -9.74 77.75
C ASP A 164 37.06 -10.19 78.26
N ASP A 165 35.97 -9.63 77.73
CA ASP A 165 34.58 -10.01 78.08
C ASP A 165 34.30 -11.48 77.72
N ILE A 166 34.79 -11.95 76.57
CA ILE A 166 34.69 -13.36 76.16
C ILE A 166 35.50 -14.28 77.09
N THR A 167 36.65 -13.80 77.55
CA THR A 167 37.51 -14.54 78.48
C THR A 167 36.85 -14.67 79.86
N GLU A 168 36.14 -13.63 80.31
CA GLU A 168 35.35 -13.62 81.53
C GLU A 168 34.19 -14.62 81.45
N ILE A 169 33.40 -14.59 80.37
CA ILE A 169 32.29 -15.54 80.15
C ILE A 169 32.79 -16.99 80.14
N ARG A 170 33.95 -17.24 79.53
CA ARG A 170 34.58 -18.57 79.49
C ARG A 170 35.01 -19.05 80.88
N SER A 171 35.35 -18.14 81.79
CA SER A 171 35.83 -18.49 83.14
C SER A 171 34.72 -19.06 84.05
N PHE A 172 33.45 -18.88 83.69
CA PHE A 172 32.35 -19.41 84.48
C PHE A 172 32.33 -20.95 84.53
N ALA A 173 32.38 -21.50 85.75
CA ALA A 173 32.24 -22.93 85.99
C ALA A 173 30.82 -23.41 85.64
N LYS A 174 29.80 -22.63 86.01
CA LYS A 174 28.40 -22.82 85.66
C LYS A 174 27.78 -21.46 85.26
N PRO A 175 27.45 -21.23 83.98
CA PRO A 175 26.91 -19.95 83.54
C PRO A 175 25.48 -19.77 84.04
N HIS A 176 25.02 -18.52 84.11
CA HIS A 176 23.60 -18.22 84.34
C HIS A 176 22.75 -18.81 83.18
N PRO A 177 21.53 -19.34 83.42
CA PRO A 177 20.73 -19.99 82.39
C PRO A 177 20.56 -19.18 81.09
N LEU A 178 20.37 -17.86 81.22
CA LEU A 178 20.26 -16.95 80.06
C LEU A 178 21.55 -16.89 79.22
N VAL A 179 22.72 -16.89 79.86
CA VAL A 179 24.02 -16.89 79.15
C VAL A 179 24.24 -18.23 78.46
N GLY A 180 23.87 -19.33 79.11
CA GLY A 180 23.89 -20.66 78.52
C GLY A 180 23.03 -20.73 77.25
N GLN A 181 21.78 -20.26 77.31
CA GLN A 181 20.86 -20.26 76.17
C GLN A 181 21.37 -19.41 74.99
N VAL A 182 21.94 -18.23 75.24
CA VAL A 182 22.53 -17.40 74.17
C VAL A 182 23.71 -18.11 73.51
N CYS A 183 24.59 -18.73 74.30
CA CYS A 183 25.72 -19.50 73.78
C CYS A 183 25.27 -20.74 72.98
N GLU A 184 24.21 -21.43 73.43
CA GLU A 184 23.59 -22.55 72.71
C GLU A 184 23.03 -22.10 71.35
N CYS A 185 22.30 -20.98 71.30
CA CYS A 185 21.80 -20.39 70.06
C CYS A 185 22.94 -20.07 69.07
N VAL A 186 24.04 -19.49 69.55
CA VAL A 186 25.22 -19.20 68.71
C VAL A 186 25.87 -20.49 68.19
N CYS A 187 25.90 -21.56 68.98
CA CYS A 187 26.37 -22.89 68.54
C CYS A 187 25.50 -23.47 67.41
N ILE A 188 24.18 -23.29 67.49
CA ILE A 188 23.26 -23.72 66.45
C ILE A 188 23.47 -22.90 65.16
N PHE A 189 23.55 -21.56 65.26
CA PHE A 189 23.79 -20.70 64.09
C PHE A 189 25.14 -20.97 63.41
N LYS A 190 26.18 -21.27 64.19
CA LYS A 190 27.50 -21.66 63.66
C LYS A 190 27.64 -23.15 63.32
N LYS A 191 26.57 -23.94 63.43
CA LYS A 191 26.53 -25.38 63.11
C LYS A 191 27.62 -26.18 63.82
N VAL A 192 27.83 -25.94 65.12
CA VAL A 192 28.74 -26.73 65.96
C VAL A 192 28.04 -28.00 66.44
N ASP A 193 28.70 -29.16 66.30
CA ASP A 193 28.14 -30.47 66.62
C ASP A 193 27.78 -30.66 68.11
N ASP A 194 28.54 -30.03 69.00
CA ASP A 194 28.30 -30.04 70.45
C ASP A 194 27.64 -28.73 70.88
N VAL A 195 26.31 -28.75 71.03
CA VAL A 195 25.50 -27.60 71.46
C VAL A 195 25.56 -27.38 72.98
N SER A 196 26.36 -28.15 73.73
CA SER A 196 26.48 -27.95 75.19
C SER A 196 27.39 -26.75 75.55
N TRP A 197 27.34 -26.32 76.82
CA TRP A 197 28.28 -25.33 77.37
C TRP A 197 29.77 -25.67 77.12
N LYS A 198 30.08 -26.97 77.00
CA LYS A 198 31.42 -27.45 76.68
C LYS A 198 31.80 -27.11 75.23
N GLY A 199 30.90 -27.32 74.27
CA GLY A 199 31.09 -26.93 72.87
C GLY A 199 31.13 -25.41 72.67
N ALA A 200 30.27 -24.67 73.38
CA ALA A 200 30.33 -23.20 73.39
C ALA A 200 31.67 -22.65 73.90
N LYS A 201 32.23 -23.24 74.97
CA LYS A 201 33.56 -22.89 75.48
C LYS A 201 34.67 -23.16 74.47
N ALA A 202 34.59 -24.28 73.76
CA ALA A 202 35.56 -24.63 72.72
C ALA A 202 35.49 -23.66 71.53
N MET A 203 34.29 -23.24 71.13
CA MET A 203 34.10 -22.25 70.07
C MET A 203 34.64 -20.87 70.48
N MET A 204 34.35 -20.41 71.71
CA MET A 204 34.85 -19.13 72.24
C MET A 204 36.37 -19.10 72.46
N GLN A 205 37.05 -20.25 72.43
CA GLN A 205 38.49 -20.34 72.57
C GLN A 205 39.24 -19.97 71.29
N ASP A 206 38.59 -20.08 70.12
CA ASP A 206 39.21 -19.73 68.84
C ASP A 206 39.52 -18.23 68.78
N SER A 207 40.77 -17.90 68.43
CA SER A 207 41.22 -16.53 68.20
C SER A 207 40.43 -15.80 67.11
N GLY A 208 39.85 -16.54 66.16
CA GLY A 208 38.99 -16.02 65.10
C GLY A 208 37.50 -15.95 65.47
N PHE A 209 37.11 -16.27 66.70
CA PHE A 209 35.70 -16.37 67.10
C PHE A 209 34.92 -15.06 66.91
N LEU A 210 35.45 -13.93 67.38
CA LEU A 210 34.81 -12.62 67.24
C LEU A 210 34.72 -12.20 65.76
N ALA A 211 35.81 -12.36 65.00
CA ALA A 211 35.82 -12.05 63.57
C ALA A 211 34.83 -12.91 62.76
N SER A 212 34.63 -14.17 63.17
CA SER A 212 33.66 -15.06 62.53
C SER A 212 32.21 -14.83 62.98
N LEU A 213 31.97 -14.09 64.07
CA LEU A 213 30.62 -13.57 64.38
C LEU A 213 30.28 -12.36 63.51
N VAL A 214 31.24 -11.45 63.30
CA VAL A 214 31.04 -10.22 62.51
C VAL A 214 30.82 -10.54 61.04
N ASN A 215 31.59 -11.49 60.50
CA ASN A 215 31.53 -11.92 59.11
C ASN A 215 30.57 -13.10 58.88
N PHE A 216 29.62 -13.34 59.79
CA PHE A 216 28.64 -14.41 59.63
C PHE A 216 27.76 -14.16 58.39
N ASN A 217 27.53 -15.19 57.56
CA ASN A 217 26.66 -15.08 56.38
C ASN A 217 25.20 -14.90 56.83
N LYS A 218 24.63 -13.74 56.51
CA LYS A 218 23.28 -13.34 56.93
C LYS A 218 22.19 -13.82 55.97
N ASP A 219 22.55 -14.24 54.75
CA ASP A 219 21.61 -14.62 53.69
C ASP A 219 21.36 -16.14 53.60
N GLY A 220 22.01 -16.94 54.47
CA GLY A 220 21.93 -18.40 54.47
C GLY A 220 22.94 -19.07 53.54
#